data_AF-A0A1X7SSL4-F1
#
_entry.id   AF-A0A1X7SSL4-F1
#
_cell.length_a   1.000
_cell.length_b   1.000
_cell.length_c   1.000
_cell.angle_alpha   90.00
_cell.angle_beta   90.00
_cell.angle_gamma   90.00
#
_symmetry.space_group_name_H-M   'P 1'
#
loop_
_entity.id
_entity.type
_entity.pdbx_description
1 polymer ?
#
loop_
_entity_poly.entity_id
_entity_poly.type
_entity_poly.pdbx_seq_one_letter_code
_entity_poly.pdbx_strand_id
1 'polypeptide(L)'
;MTKLYLQGEEERMKPIPRSAFSQHVKEMHREREKGFELEYHSLASPKVYPHFIAKLDCNGPKNRFANIYPFDDSRVVLSVLDGIEGSDYINASFIDGYNRRDAYIAAQGTGIQSFIL
;
A
#
# COMPACT_ATOMS: atom_id res chain seq x y z
N MET A 1 1.55 -18.75 26.61
CA MET A 1 1.48 -19.19 25.20
C MET A 1 1.65 -18.03 24.21
N THR A 2 1.11 -16.83 24.45
CA THR A 2 1.15 -15.70 23.49
C THR A 2 2.50 -14.95 23.39
N LYS A 3 3.32 -14.92 24.46
CA LYS A 3 4.60 -14.19 24.47
C LYS A 3 5.73 -14.86 23.64
N LEU A 4 5.69 -16.18 23.45
CA LEU A 4 6.72 -16.92 22.71
C LEU A 4 6.59 -16.77 21.19
N TYR A 5 5.40 -16.49 20.67
CA TYR A 5 5.18 -16.24 19.24
C TYR A 5 5.64 -14.84 18.80
N LEU A 6 5.44 -13.83 19.66
CA LEU A 6 5.81 -12.44 19.36
C LEU A 6 7.33 -12.23 19.33
N GLN A 7 8.09 -12.95 20.16
CA GLN A 7 9.55 -12.86 20.20
C GLN A 7 10.22 -13.34 18.91
N GLY A 8 9.61 -14.28 18.19
CA GLY A 8 10.10 -14.77 16.89
C GLY A 8 9.70 -13.90 15.69
N GLU A 9 8.76 -12.97 15.86
CA GLU A 9 8.34 -12.04 14.79
C GLU A 9 9.25 -10.81 14.71
N GLU A 10 9.66 -10.24 15.85
CA GLU A 10 10.57 -9.09 15.91
C GLU A 10 11.98 -9.40 15.37
N GLU A 11 12.45 -10.64 15.47
CA GLU A 11 13.76 -11.01 14.93
C GLU A 11 13.78 -11.15 13.41
N ARG A 12 12.62 -11.43 12.79
CA ARG A 12 12.51 -11.73 11.35
C ARG A 12 12.46 -10.49 10.46
N MET A 13 12.15 -9.31 11.01
CA MET A 13 12.04 -8.06 10.23
C MET A 13 13.23 -7.10 10.44
N LYS A 14 14.38 -7.62 10.92
CA LYS A 14 15.59 -6.82 11.10
C LYS A 14 16.26 -6.51 9.76
N PRO A 15 16.93 -5.35 9.62
CA PRO A 15 17.71 -5.05 8.41
C PRO A 15 18.74 -6.13 8.11
N ILE A 16 18.82 -6.55 6.85
CA ILE A 16 19.77 -7.55 6.39
C ILE A 16 21.05 -6.85 5.93
N PRO A 17 22.22 -7.11 6.53
CA PRO A 17 23.48 -6.57 6.04
C PRO A 17 23.73 -6.99 4.59
N ARG A 18 24.24 -6.08 3.76
CA ARG A 18 24.53 -6.35 2.34
C ARG A 18 25.40 -7.60 2.15
N SER A 19 26.37 -7.83 3.03
CA SER A 19 27.24 -9.00 3.02
C SER A 19 26.50 -10.32 3.24
N ALA A 20 25.38 -10.31 3.96
CA ALA A 20 24.57 -11.47 4.27
C ALA A 20 23.39 -11.68 3.30
N PHE A 21 23.03 -10.66 2.51
CA PHE A 21 21.81 -10.66 1.68
C PHE A 21 21.69 -11.88 0.75
N SER A 22 22.77 -12.24 0.04
CA SER A 22 22.74 -13.40 -0.86
C SER A 22 22.47 -14.72 -0.12
N GLN A 23 23.05 -14.88 1.08
CA GLN A 23 22.84 -16.07 1.90
C GLN A 23 21.41 -16.10 2.44
N HIS A 24 20.92 -14.97 2.94
CA HIS A 24 19.55 -14.84 3.40
C HIS A 24 18.53 -15.21 2.31
N VAL A 25 18.66 -14.65 1.10
CA VAL A 25 17.76 -15.00 -0.04
C VAL A 25 17.78 -16.50 -0.34
N LYS A 26 18.96 -17.15 -0.33
CA LYS A 26 19.07 -18.61 -0.50
C LYS A 26 18.34 -19.40 0.60
N GLU A 27 18.35 -18.91 1.83
CA GLU A 27 17.64 -19.51 2.96
C GLU A 27 16.13 -19.34 2.81
N MET A 28 15.68 -18.17 2.35
CA MET A 28 14.26 -17.87 2.15
C MET A 28 13.60 -18.72 1.05
N HIS A 29 14.36 -19.06 -0.01
CA HIS A 29 13.92 -19.97 -1.09
C HIS A 29 13.83 -21.45 -0.67
N ARG A 30 14.39 -21.85 0.49
CA ARG A 30 14.35 -23.26 0.92
C ARG A 30 12.92 -23.72 1.17
N GLU A 31 12.71 -25.03 1.07
CA GLU A 31 11.41 -25.66 1.34
C GLU A 31 10.26 -25.05 0.52
N ARG A 32 10.49 -24.73 -0.76
CA ARG A 32 9.52 -24.09 -1.68
C ARG A 32 9.11 -22.70 -1.23
N GLU A 33 10.05 -21.77 -1.13
CA GLU A 33 9.76 -20.36 -0.80
C GLU A 33 9.17 -20.13 0.59
N LYS A 34 9.19 -21.14 1.46
CA LYS A 34 8.52 -21.10 2.78
C LYS A 34 8.99 -19.92 3.63
N GLY A 35 10.26 -19.52 3.52
CA GLY A 35 10.77 -18.34 4.21
C GLY A 35 10.04 -17.07 3.76
N PHE A 36 9.97 -16.84 2.44
CA PHE A 36 9.28 -15.68 1.88
C PHE A 36 7.77 -15.70 2.14
N GLU A 37 7.13 -16.88 2.07
CA GLU A 37 5.70 -17.02 2.39
C GLU A 37 5.41 -16.61 3.84
N LEU A 38 6.22 -17.10 4.79
CA LEU A 38 6.05 -16.78 6.21
C LEU A 38 6.28 -15.29 6.49
N GLU A 39 7.29 -14.67 5.87
CA GLU A 39 7.55 -13.23 6.02
C GLU A 39 6.47 -12.37 5.38
N TYR A 40 6.02 -12.72 4.17
CA TYR A 40 4.92 -12.02 3.50
C TYR A 40 3.64 -12.06 4.34
N HIS A 41 3.30 -13.22 4.90
CA HIS A 41 2.13 -13.34 5.76
C HIS A 41 2.26 -12.58 7.09
N SER A 42 3.47 -12.37 7.62
CA SER A 42 3.65 -11.56 8.82
C SER A 42 3.46 -10.05 8.58
N LEU A 43 3.48 -9.59 7.31
CA LEU A 43 3.12 -8.20 6.96
C LEU A 43 1.63 -7.90 7.21
N ALA A 44 0.78 -8.94 7.33
CA ALA A 44 -0.64 -8.81 7.52
C ALA A 44 -1.01 -8.34 8.95
N SER A 45 -0.58 -7.13 9.32
CA SER A 45 -1.16 -6.39 10.42
C SER A 45 -2.35 -5.60 9.86
N PRO A 46 -3.59 -5.82 10.31
CA PRO A 46 -4.75 -5.07 9.84
C PRO A 46 -4.70 -3.66 10.41
N LYS A 47 -3.85 -2.81 9.84
CA LYS A 47 -3.99 -1.36 9.99
C LYS A 47 -5.12 -0.93 9.08
N VAL A 48 -6.30 -0.75 9.67
CA VAL A 48 -7.45 -0.21 8.96
C VAL A 48 -7.28 1.31 8.93
N TYR A 49 -7.01 1.84 7.74
CA TYR A 49 -6.95 3.27 7.51
C TYR A 49 -8.26 3.76 6.84
N PRO A 50 -8.74 4.96 7.20
CA PRO A 50 -9.87 5.60 6.53
C PRO A 50 -9.66 5.72 5.01
N HIS A 51 -10.75 5.56 4.27
CA HIS A 51 -10.84 5.73 2.82
C HIS A 51 -12.25 6.20 2.43
N PHE A 52 -12.81 7.10 3.24
CA PHE A 52 -14.18 7.59 3.10
C PHE A 52 -14.36 8.40 1.80
N ILE A 53 -13.36 9.19 1.41
CA ILE A 53 -13.43 10.03 0.20
C ILE A 53 -13.54 9.17 -1.06
N ALA A 54 -12.79 8.07 -1.11
CA ALA A 54 -12.80 7.13 -2.21
C ALA A 54 -14.13 6.40 -2.38
N LYS A 55 -14.96 6.37 -1.33
CA LYS A 55 -16.25 5.68 -1.26
C LYS A 55 -17.47 6.61 -1.42
N LEU A 56 -17.27 7.90 -1.63
CA LEU A 56 -18.37 8.80 -2.00
C LEU A 56 -19.01 8.33 -3.32
N ASP A 57 -20.33 8.48 -3.44
CA ASP A 57 -21.09 8.01 -4.61
C ASP A 57 -20.56 8.61 -5.93
N CYS A 58 -20.17 9.89 -5.90
CA CYS A 58 -19.58 10.61 -7.04
C CYS A 58 -18.17 10.12 -7.43
N ASN A 59 -17.47 9.42 -6.52
CA ASN A 59 -16.11 8.93 -6.72
C ASN A 59 -16.05 7.43 -7.02
N GLY A 60 -17.11 6.66 -6.71
CA GLY A 60 -17.22 5.23 -6.99
C GLY A 60 -16.82 4.86 -8.43
N PRO A 61 -17.41 5.49 -9.47
CA PRO A 61 -17.07 5.25 -10.88
C PRO A 61 -15.62 5.61 -11.26
N LYS A 62 -14.94 6.45 -10.48
CA LYS A 62 -13.55 6.83 -10.72
C LYS A 62 -12.56 5.75 -10.26
N ASN A 63 -13.03 4.70 -9.55
CA ASN A 63 -12.21 3.58 -9.10
C ASN A 63 -12.26 2.40 -10.08
N ARG A 64 -11.09 1.89 -10.49
CA ARG A 64 -11.02 0.70 -11.35
C ARG A 64 -11.47 -0.59 -10.65
N PHE A 65 -11.18 -0.70 -9.36
CA PHE A 65 -11.50 -1.88 -8.55
C PHE A 65 -12.22 -1.47 -7.26
N ALA A 66 -13.37 -2.10 -6.99
CA ALA A 66 -14.22 -1.79 -5.82
C ALA A 66 -13.62 -2.23 -4.46
N ASN A 67 -12.41 -2.78 -4.46
CA ASN A 67 -11.70 -3.22 -3.27
C ASN A 67 -10.30 -2.60 -3.14
N ILE A 68 -9.93 -1.65 -4.01
CA ILE A 68 -8.63 -0.97 -3.98
C ILE A 68 -8.86 0.55 -3.94
N TYR A 69 -8.60 1.15 -2.79
CA TYR A 69 -8.83 2.56 -2.53
C TYR A 69 -7.58 3.23 -1.97
N PRO A 70 -7.33 4.52 -2.28
CA PRO A 70 -6.35 5.30 -1.55
C PRO A 70 -6.86 5.56 -0.12
N PHE A 71 -5.95 5.72 0.83
CA PHE A 71 -6.30 6.16 2.18
C PHE A 71 -6.49 7.67 2.21
N ASP A 72 -7.39 8.16 3.07
CA ASP A 72 -7.75 9.59 3.13
C ASP A 72 -6.53 10.47 3.46
N ASP A 73 -5.65 10.01 4.35
CA ASP A 73 -4.47 10.76 4.82
C ASP A 73 -3.32 10.85 3.80
N SER A 74 -3.28 9.95 2.82
CA SER A 74 -2.19 9.88 1.83
C SER A 74 -2.66 10.03 0.39
N ARG A 75 -3.96 10.23 0.14
CA ARG A 75 -4.47 10.43 -1.23
C ARG A 75 -3.86 11.67 -1.88
N VAL A 76 -3.75 11.63 -3.20
CA VAL A 76 -3.48 12.84 -3.99
C VAL A 76 -4.77 13.64 -4.10
N VAL A 77 -4.72 14.92 -3.72
CA VAL A 77 -5.84 15.87 -3.83
C VAL A 77 -5.62 16.73 -5.06
N LEU A 78 -6.55 16.67 -6.02
CA LEU A 78 -6.52 17.53 -7.21
C LEU A 78 -7.15 18.90 -6.91
N SER A 79 -6.93 19.86 -7.80
CA SER A 79 -7.63 21.13 -7.76
C SER A 79 -9.14 20.91 -7.96
N VAL A 80 -9.95 21.53 -7.11
CA VAL A 80 -11.41 21.51 -7.24
C VAL A 80 -11.81 22.30 -8.50
N LEU A 81 -12.76 21.75 -9.25
CA LEU A 81 -13.43 22.42 -10.35
C LEU A 81 -14.82 22.87 -9.90
N ASP A 82 -15.18 24.11 -10.20
CA ASP A 82 -16.46 24.70 -9.79
C ASP A 82 -17.65 23.91 -10.35
N GLY A 83 -18.58 23.56 -9.47
CA GLY A 83 -19.79 22.83 -9.82
C GLY A 83 -19.61 21.33 -10.11
N ILE A 84 -18.38 20.79 -10.02
CA ILE A 84 -18.09 19.37 -10.27
C ILE A 84 -17.75 18.68 -8.95
N GLU A 85 -18.71 17.91 -8.43
CA GLU A 85 -18.54 17.15 -7.19
C GLU A 85 -17.46 16.06 -7.33
N GLY A 86 -16.58 15.98 -6.33
CA GLY A 86 -15.47 15.02 -6.31
C GLY A 86 -14.40 15.28 -7.39
N SER A 87 -14.34 16.49 -7.98
CA SER A 87 -13.29 16.87 -8.93
C SER A 87 -11.88 16.87 -8.33
N ASP A 88 -11.77 16.94 -7.00
CA ASP A 88 -10.51 16.81 -6.27
C ASP A 88 -10.01 15.36 -6.13
N TYR A 89 -10.78 14.38 -6.60
CA TYR A 89 -10.51 12.97 -6.36
C TYR A 89 -9.83 12.28 -7.55
N ILE A 90 -8.75 11.57 -7.23
CA ILE A 90 -8.15 10.53 -8.06
C ILE A 90 -7.77 9.33 -7.16
N ASN A 91 -7.90 8.12 -7.68
CA ASN A 91 -7.40 6.92 -6.99
C ASN A 91 -5.87 6.85 -7.12
N ALA A 92 -5.21 7.61 -6.26
CA ALA A 92 -3.76 7.66 -6.14
C ALA A 92 -3.35 8.06 -4.72
N SER A 93 -2.18 7.59 -4.28
CA SER A 93 -1.59 7.92 -2.97
C SER A 93 -0.14 8.36 -3.10
N PHE A 94 0.29 9.26 -2.23
CA PHE A 94 1.70 9.53 -1.99
C PHE A 94 2.36 8.34 -1.27
N ILE A 95 3.57 7.99 -1.72
CA ILE A 95 4.38 6.91 -1.17
C ILE A 95 5.76 7.47 -0.82
N ASP A 96 6.18 7.23 0.40
CA ASP A 96 7.52 7.58 0.88
C ASP A 96 8.58 6.74 0.17
N GLY A 97 9.72 7.38 -0.14
CA GLY A 97 10.93 6.72 -0.59
C GLY A 97 11.95 6.60 0.53
N TYR A 98 13.14 6.09 0.21
CA TYR A 98 14.26 6.09 1.15
C TYR A 98 14.67 7.53 1.48
N ASN A 99 14.53 7.92 2.76
CA ASN A 99 14.84 9.26 3.27
C ASN A 99 14.13 10.43 2.54
N ARG A 100 12.98 10.17 1.92
CA ARG A 100 12.20 11.21 1.25
C ARG A 100 10.71 10.94 1.40
N ARG A 101 10.01 11.84 2.10
CA ARG A 101 8.55 11.81 2.16
C ARG A 101 7.93 12.17 0.81
N ASP A 102 6.78 11.56 0.51
CA ASP A 102 6.00 11.84 -0.71
C ASP A 102 6.86 11.76 -1.99
N ALA A 103 7.79 10.81 -2.04
CA ALA A 103 8.75 10.69 -3.13
C ALA A 103 8.10 10.22 -4.44
N TYR A 104 7.02 9.46 -4.33
CA TYR A 104 6.32 8.82 -5.44
C TYR A 104 4.81 9.00 -5.32
N ILE A 105 4.12 8.84 -6.44
CA ILE A 105 2.67 8.69 -6.50
C ILE A 105 2.38 7.28 -7.02
N ALA A 106 1.72 6.47 -6.21
CA ALA A 106 1.11 5.22 -6.66
C ALA A 106 -0.30 5.51 -7.16
N ALA A 107 -0.54 5.33 -8.45
CA ALA A 107 -1.84 5.61 -9.08
C ALA A 107 -2.37 4.37 -9.80
N GLN A 108 -3.70 4.21 -9.82
CA GLN A 108 -4.32 3.22 -10.69
C GLN A 108 -4.03 3.53 -12.17
N GLY A 109 -3.96 2.51 -13.02
CA GLY A 109 -3.90 2.72 -14.46
C GLY A 109 -5.15 3.44 -14.97
N THR A 110 -4.99 4.48 -15.78
CA THR A 110 -6.09 5.31 -16.31
C THR A 110 -7.09 4.47 -17.10
N GLY A 111 -8.38 4.60 -16.78
CA GLY A 111 -9.48 4.05 -17.58
C GLY A 111 -10.23 5.17 -18.29
N ILE A 112 -11.16 4.83 -19.19
CA ILE A 112 -12.00 5.81 -19.89
C ILE A 112 -12.73 6.73 -18.89
N GLN A 113 -13.16 6.18 -17.76
CA GLN A 113 -13.89 6.91 -16.71
C GLN A 113 -12.99 7.83 -15.85
N SER A 114 -11.66 7.70 -15.91
CA SER A 114 -10.74 8.59 -15.19
C SER A 114 -10.61 9.98 -15.83
N PHE A 115 -11.19 10.18 -17.01
CA PHE A 115 -11.20 11.43 -17.76
C PHE A 115 -12.57 12.11 -17.82
N ILE A 116 -13.58 11.52 -17.17
CA ILE A 116 -14.93 12.11 -17.15
C ILE A 116 -14.98 13.07 -15.96
N LEU A 117 -14.64 14.33 -16.26
CA LEU A 117 -15.10 15.49 -15.51
C LEU A 117 -16.63 15.61 -15.60
#